data_AF-A0A3B1JE97-F1
#
_entry.id   AF-A0A3B1JE97-F1
#
_cell.length_a   1.000
_cell.length_b   1.000
_cell.length_c   1.000
_cell.angle_alpha   90.00
_cell.angle_beta   90.00
_cell.angle_gamma   90.00
#
_symmetry.space_group_name_H-M   'P 1'
#
loop_
_entity.id
_entity.type
_entity.pdbx_description
1 polymer ?
#
loop_
_entity_poly.entity_id
_entity_poly.type
_entity_poly.pdbx_seq_one_letter_code
_entity_poly.pdbx_strand_id
1 'polypeptide(L)'
;MGSKRPAAPQSNPSTDYTQSIEDDPLMDGPLISQDALESAIRREFQKLPTAWITGLLTAAHVAYVSVSVVLAVLCWLAEDHSEQCNAVLNGVDSQTVVLLGKVGLWLLVFGFEWCVNHHHTTARRRGYLQFYRANQDLKRLPLFIHSAGNAALLVVIGPAPLLDKKVKNLSVYLLLCIICLELLFTLICLIVYTVRVARFNSQRPGPDINEEEKSHAYSNNISGTHAHTETGFRDGSSLEEVVEKQADLIEYLKQHNTLLSRRILSLTSQQIRD
;
A
#
# COMPACT_ATOMS: atom_id res chain seq x y z
N MET A 1 -101.57 4.07 -22.18
CA MET A 1 -101.01 3.80 -23.53
C MET A 1 -100.10 4.99 -23.88
N GLY A 2 -98.78 4.82 -23.73
CA GLY A 2 -97.70 5.80 -24.08
C GLY A 2 -97.73 7.14 -23.32
N SER A 3 -96.66 7.92 -23.15
CA SER A 3 -95.24 7.82 -23.46
C SER A 3 -94.56 9.06 -22.85
N LYS A 4 -93.57 8.90 -21.96
CA LYS A 4 -92.52 9.92 -21.74
C LYS A 4 -91.29 9.26 -21.09
N ARG A 5 -90.20 9.15 -21.86
CA ARG A 5 -88.81 8.86 -21.44
C ARG A 5 -88.06 10.20 -21.26
N PRO A 6 -86.76 10.25 -20.88
CA PRO A 6 -85.94 9.40 -20.00
C PRO A 6 -85.09 10.25 -19.01
N ALA A 7 -84.40 9.61 -18.06
CA ALA A 7 -82.99 9.93 -17.71
C ALA A 7 -82.43 8.81 -16.83
N ALA A 8 -81.37 8.14 -17.32
CA ALA A 8 -80.58 7.18 -16.56
C ALA A 8 -79.33 7.90 -16.01
N PRO A 9 -78.93 7.68 -14.76
CA PRO A 9 -77.58 8.03 -14.31
C PRO A 9 -76.62 6.87 -14.64
N GLN A 10 -75.54 7.20 -15.34
CA GLN A 10 -74.42 6.29 -15.60
C GLN A 10 -73.64 6.03 -14.30
N SER A 11 -73.35 4.76 -14.08
CA SER A 11 -72.38 4.24 -13.12
C SER A 11 -70.95 4.44 -13.62
N ASN A 12 -70.04 4.88 -12.74
CA ASN A 12 -68.63 4.46 -12.66
C ASN A 12 -68.01 5.04 -11.36
N PRO A 13 -67.38 4.23 -10.49
CA PRO A 13 -66.57 4.71 -9.39
C PRO A 13 -65.08 4.63 -9.77
N SER A 14 -64.43 5.77 -9.93
CA SER A 14 -62.97 5.88 -9.92
C SER A 14 -62.55 6.52 -8.60
N THR A 15 -61.94 5.68 -7.75
CA THR A 15 -61.23 6.06 -6.53
C THR A 15 -60.00 6.90 -6.88
N ASP A 16 -60.07 8.22 -6.63
CA ASP A 16 -58.87 9.06 -6.57
C ASP A 16 -58.38 9.16 -5.13
N TYR A 17 -57.25 8.48 -4.92
CA TYR A 17 -56.41 8.52 -3.75
C TYR A 17 -55.46 9.71 -3.92
N THR A 18 -55.78 10.87 -3.36
CA THR A 18 -54.76 11.91 -3.15
C THR A 18 -54.97 12.57 -1.80
N GLN A 19 -54.20 12.05 -0.87
CA GLN A 19 -54.07 12.42 0.53
C GLN A 19 -53.19 13.66 0.66
N SER A 20 -53.70 14.63 1.43
CA SER A 20 -53.01 15.64 2.25
C SER A 20 -51.87 16.47 1.63
N ILE A 21 -52.21 17.74 1.34
CA ILE A 21 -51.29 18.88 1.47
C ILE A 21 -51.22 19.21 2.96
N GLU A 22 -50.07 18.96 3.57
CA GLU A 22 -49.67 19.54 4.85
C GLU A 22 -48.29 20.16 4.63
N ASP A 23 -48.29 21.49 4.61
CA ASP A 23 -47.12 22.35 4.63
C ASP A 23 -46.25 22.04 5.85
N ASP A 24 -44.98 21.70 5.65
CA ASP A 24 -43.99 21.57 6.72
C ASP A 24 -42.96 22.71 6.59
N PRO A 25 -43.12 23.83 7.32
CA PRO A 25 -42.16 24.93 7.32
C PRO A 25 -41.18 24.69 8.47
N LEU A 26 -40.25 23.75 8.33
CA LEU A 26 -39.22 23.56 9.33
C LEU A 26 -37.87 23.22 8.70
N MET A 27 -36.84 23.94 9.15
CA MET A 27 -35.41 23.74 8.93
C MET A 27 -34.69 24.63 7.89
N ASP A 28 -34.89 25.95 7.98
CA ASP A 28 -33.77 26.89 7.77
C ASP A 28 -32.87 26.89 9.01
N GLY A 29 -32.23 25.74 9.30
CA GLY A 29 -31.07 25.73 10.17
C GLY A 29 -29.93 26.47 9.46
N PRO A 30 -29.02 27.16 10.18
CA PRO A 30 -27.87 27.80 9.53
C PRO A 30 -27.12 26.70 8.77
N LEU A 31 -27.19 26.76 7.44
CA LEU A 31 -26.44 25.86 6.56
C LEU A 31 -24.99 25.97 7.01
N ILE A 32 -24.48 24.89 7.62
CA ILE A 32 -23.04 24.76 7.88
C ILE A 32 -22.41 25.05 6.53
N SER A 33 -21.66 26.15 6.44
CA SER A 33 -21.13 26.59 5.15
C SER A 33 -20.38 25.42 4.55
N GLN A 34 -20.60 25.18 3.26
CA GLN A 34 -19.93 24.10 2.56
C GLN A 34 -18.42 24.16 2.82
N ASP A 35 -17.85 25.37 2.89
CA ASP A 35 -16.47 25.63 3.32
C ASP A 35 -16.10 25.12 4.73
N ALA A 36 -16.98 25.26 5.73
CA ALA A 36 -16.72 24.77 7.09
C ALA A 36 -16.76 23.23 7.15
N LEU A 37 -17.72 22.61 6.43
CA LEU A 37 -17.81 21.15 6.33
C LEU A 37 -16.64 20.58 5.49
N GLU A 38 -16.28 21.23 4.40
CA GLU A 38 -15.15 20.87 3.55
C GLU A 38 -13.84 21.03 4.31
N SER A 39 -13.70 22.05 5.17
CA SER A 39 -12.54 22.20 6.05
C SER A 39 -12.44 21.10 7.12
N ALA A 40 -13.57 20.63 7.64
CA ALA A 40 -13.63 19.55 8.62
C ALA A 40 -13.39 18.17 7.98
N ILE A 41 -13.80 17.99 6.71
CA ILE A 41 -13.63 16.76 5.92
C ILE A 41 -12.21 16.69 5.30
N ARG A 42 -11.60 17.83 4.98
CA ARG A 42 -10.25 17.92 4.42
C ARG A 42 -9.22 17.61 5.51
N ARG A 43 -9.03 16.30 5.76
CA ARG A 43 -7.94 15.79 6.59
C ARG A 43 -6.63 16.42 6.14
N GLU A 44 -6.05 17.27 6.98
CA GLU A 44 -4.75 17.89 6.74
C GLU A 44 -3.72 16.83 6.35
N PHE A 45 -2.93 17.14 5.32
CA PHE A 45 -1.88 16.24 4.83
C PHE A 45 -0.86 15.96 5.92
N GLN A 46 -0.83 14.71 6.40
CA GLN A 46 0.18 14.26 7.35
C GLN A 46 1.33 13.58 6.61
N LYS A 47 2.52 14.17 6.74
CA LYS A 47 3.77 13.61 6.20
C LYS A 47 4.03 12.22 6.81
N LEU A 48 4.55 11.29 6.01
CA LEU A 48 5.08 10.04 6.55
C LEU A 48 6.46 10.32 7.20
N PRO A 49 6.61 10.13 8.53
CA PRO A 49 7.86 10.42 9.24
C PRO A 49 8.94 9.34 9.03
N THR A 50 8.75 8.40 8.09
CA THR A 50 9.62 7.23 7.92
C THR A 50 11.03 7.57 7.42
N ALA A 51 11.28 8.79 6.91
CA ALA A 51 12.58 9.19 6.35
C ALA A 51 13.72 9.18 7.39
N TRP A 52 13.47 9.66 8.61
CA TRP A 52 14.45 9.65 9.69
C TRP A 52 14.78 8.22 10.14
N ILE A 53 13.76 7.37 10.22
CA ILE A 53 13.92 5.96 10.58
C ILE A 53 14.75 5.23 9.52
N THR A 54 14.49 5.48 8.24
CA THR A 54 15.31 4.95 7.14
C THR A 54 16.77 5.40 7.25
N GLY A 55 17.03 6.68 7.54
CA GLY A 55 18.38 7.21 7.71
C GLY A 55 19.13 6.60 8.90
N LEU A 56 18.44 6.33 10.00
CA LEU A 56 19.02 5.63 11.15
C LEU A 56 19.38 4.18 10.79
N LEU A 57 18.50 3.49 10.08
CA LEU A 57 18.73 2.10 9.66
C LEU A 57 19.91 1.99 8.67
N THR A 58 20.01 2.91 7.70
CA THR A 58 21.16 2.92 6.77
C THR A 58 22.46 3.18 7.50
N ALA A 59 22.48 4.12 8.45
CA ALA A 59 23.66 4.41 9.26
C ALA A 59 24.08 3.19 10.10
N ALA A 60 23.13 2.51 10.74
CA ALA A 60 23.40 1.30 11.52
C ALA A 60 23.96 0.16 10.64
N HIS A 61 23.41 -0.03 9.44
CA HIS A 61 23.89 -1.05 8.51
C HIS A 61 25.32 -0.74 8.03
N VAL A 62 25.61 0.50 7.65
CA VAL A 62 26.97 0.92 7.24
C VAL A 62 27.97 0.72 8.39
N ALA A 63 27.60 1.09 9.62
CA ALA A 63 28.43 0.89 10.80
C ALA A 63 28.71 -0.60 11.08
N TYR A 64 27.70 -1.47 10.92
CA TYR A 64 27.87 -2.91 11.06
C TYR A 64 28.85 -3.48 10.03
N VAL A 65 28.71 -3.10 8.75
CA VAL A 65 29.61 -3.57 7.69
C VAL A 65 31.03 -3.05 7.91
N SER A 66 31.21 -1.79 8.30
CA SER A 66 32.55 -1.24 8.55
C SER A 66 33.24 -1.97 9.71
N VAL A 67 32.53 -2.23 10.81
CA VAL A 67 33.06 -3.02 11.94
C VAL A 67 33.41 -4.44 11.48
N SER A 68 32.56 -5.08 10.67
CA SER A 68 32.79 -6.44 10.17
C SER A 68 34.01 -6.51 9.24
N VAL A 69 34.22 -5.52 8.37
CA VAL A 69 35.42 -5.39 7.51
C VAL A 69 36.66 -5.19 8.36
N VAL A 70 36.62 -4.31 9.35
CA VAL A 70 37.75 -4.03 10.25
C VAL A 70 38.13 -5.30 11.03
N LEU A 71 37.15 -6.02 11.60
CA LEU A 71 37.39 -7.29 12.28
C LEU A 71 37.97 -8.34 11.33
N ALA A 72 37.45 -8.47 10.11
CA ALA A 72 37.99 -9.42 9.13
C ALA A 72 39.45 -9.11 8.77
N VAL A 73 39.78 -7.84 8.52
CA VAL A 73 41.14 -7.43 8.15
C VAL A 73 42.12 -7.63 9.31
N LEU A 74 41.78 -7.14 10.51
CA LEU A 74 42.69 -7.16 11.66
C LEU A 74 42.78 -8.53 12.34
N CYS A 75 41.67 -9.28 12.42
CA CYS A 75 41.62 -10.51 13.20
C CYS A 75 41.77 -11.78 12.35
N TRP A 76 41.42 -11.74 11.04
CA TRP A 76 41.42 -12.93 10.20
C TRP A 76 42.46 -12.90 9.07
N LEU A 77 42.78 -11.73 8.52
CA LEU A 77 43.77 -11.60 7.44
C LEU A 77 45.17 -11.21 7.93
N ALA A 78 45.27 -10.41 8.98
CA ALA A 78 46.54 -10.00 9.56
C ALA A 78 46.95 -10.93 10.72
N GLU A 79 47.73 -11.97 10.44
CA GLU A 79 48.22 -12.93 11.45
C GLU A 79 49.02 -12.25 12.60
N ASP A 80 49.64 -11.11 12.32
CA ASP A 80 50.49 -10.34 13.24
C ASP A 80 49.71 -9.63 14.38
N HIS A 81 48.41 -9.37 14.20
CA HIS A 81 47.58 -8.59 15.13
C HIS A 81 46.58 -9.43 15.94
N SER A 82 46.69 -10.75 15.92
CA SER A 82 45.75 -11.68 16.58
C SER A 82 45.62 -11.45 18.09
N GLU A 83 46.73 -11.17 18.79
CA GLU A 83 46.75 -10.87 20.23
C GLU A 83 46.04 -9.55 20.57
N GLN A 84 46.21 -8.52 19.73
CA GLN A 84 45.53 -7.24 19.90
C GLN A 84 44.03 -7.36 19.67
N CYS A 85 43.62 -8.17 18.68
CA CYS A 85 42.21 -8.45 18.43
C CYS A 85 41.57 -9.15 19.64
N ASN A 86 42.26 -10.12 20.25
CA ASN A 86 41.76 -10.84 21.42
C ASN A 86 41.66 -9.91 22.66
N ALA A 87 42.61 -8.98 22.82
CA ALA A 87 42.58 -7.96 23.87
C ALA A 87 41.41 -6.97 23.70
N VAL A 88 41.14 -6.50 22.48
CA VAL A 88 40.02 -5.59 22.19
C VAL A 88 38.67 -6.27 22.38
N LEU A 89 38.55 -7.54 22.01
CA LEU A 89 37.31 -8.31 22.12
C LEU A 89 37.10 -8.90 23.53
N ASN A 90 37.98 -8.62 24.50
CA ASN A 90 37.92 -9.15 25.86
C ASN A 90 37.74 -10.69 25.91
N GLY A 91 38.41 -11.41 25.01
CA GLY A 91 38.31 -12.88 24.94
C GLY A 91 37.07 -13.43 24.20
N VAL A 92 36.22 -12.58 23.63
CA VAL A 92 35.09 -13.03 22.80
C VAL A 92 35.59 -13.33 21.38
N ASP A 93 35.16 -14.45 20.81
CA ASP A 93 35.50 -14.78 19.44
C ASP A 93 34.91 -13.77 18.44
N SER A 94 35.79 -13.19 17.61
CA SER A 94 35.45 -12.24 16.55
C SER A 94 34.32 -12.72 15.63
N GLN A 95 34.26 -14.01 15.31
CA GLN A 95 33.20 -14.59 14.49
C GLN A 95 31.84 -14.55 15.20
N THR A 96 31.83 -14.79 16.52
CA THR A 96 30.61 -14.70 17.33
C THR A 96 30.09 -13.27 17.39
N VAL A 97 30.98 -12.27 17.48
CA VAL A 97 30.59 -10.85 17.46
C VAL A 97 29.96 -10.45 16.12
N VAL A 98 30.54 -10.88 14.99
CA VAL A 98 29.97 -10.62 13.66
C VAL A 98 28.59 -11.28 13.52
N LEU A 99 28.44 -12.52 13.96
CA LEU A 99 27.16 -13.25 13.93
C LEU A 99 26.09 -12.59 14.81
N LEU A 100 26.44 -12.21 16.03
CA LEU A 100 25.50 -11.53 16.94
C LEU A 100 25.09 -10.16 16.38
N GLY A 101 26.05 -9.42 15.81
CA GLY A 101 25.79 -8.18 15.09
C GLY A 101 24.82 -8.38 13.92
N LYS A 102 24.97 -9.47 13.15
CA LYS A 102 24.06 -9.81 12.05
C LYS A 102 22.64 -10.04 12.53
N VAL A 103 22.47 -10.78 13.63
CA VAL A 103 21.16 -11.01 14.24
C VAL A 103 20.55 -9.71 14.73
N GLY A 104 21.33 -8.86 15.41
CA GLY A 104 20.88 -7.54 15.85
C GLY A 104 20.43 -6.66 14.68
N LEU A 105 21.20 -6.63 13.60
CA LEU A 105 20.85 -5.90 12.38
C LEU A 105 19.56 -6.44 11.74
N TRP A 106 19.40 -7.76 11.66
CA TRP A 106 18.17 -8.38 11.14
C TRP A 106 16.94 -7.98 11.97
N LEU A 107 17.06 -7.96 13.31
CA LEU A 107 15.99 -7.49 14.19
C LEU A 107 15.64 -6.01 13.97
N LEU A 108 16.66 -5.15 13.75
CA LEU A 108 16.44 -3.74 13.42
C LEU A 108 15.69 -3.58 12.09
N VAL A 109 16.07 -4.35 11.07
CA VAL A 109 15.40 -4.35 9.75
C VAL A 109 13.96 -4.85 9.87
N PHE A 110 13.74 -5.91 10.66
CA PHE A 110 12.41 -6.42 10.94
C PHE A 110 11.53 -5.36 11.65
N GLY A 111 12.08 -4.70 12.67
CA GLY A 111 11.40 -3.60 13.36
C GLY A 111 11.08 -2.43 12.42
N PHE A 112 11.98 -2.10 11.50
CA PHE A 112 11.74 -1.10 10.47
C PHE A 112 10.59 -1.49 9.54
N GLU A 113 10.55 -2.72 9.03
CA GLU A 113 9.45 -3.18 8.20
C GLU A 113 8.11 -3.10 8.95
N TRP A 114 8.09 -3.49 10.22
CA TRP A 114 6.91 -3.37 11.07
C TRP A 114 6.44 -1.91 11.20
N CYS A 115 7.35 -0.98 11.52
CA CYS A 115 7.05 0.46 11.61
C CYS A 115 6.54 1.02 10.28
N VAL A 116 7.20 0.70 9.16
CA VAL A 116 6.80 1.13 7.82
C VAL A 116 5.42 0.57 7.49
N ASN A 117 5.18 -0.71 7.76
CA ASN A 117 3.88 -1.32 7.53
C ASN A 117 2.78 -0.61 8.34
N HIS A 118 3.02 -0.31 9.62
CA HIS A 118 2.09 0.42 10.46
C HIS A 118 1.77 1.84 9.94
N HIS A 119 2.79 2.58 9.50
CA HIS A 119 2.58 3.91 8.93
C HIS A 119 1.84 3.86 7.59
N HIS A 120 2.11 2.84 6.77
CA HIS A 120 1.43 2.66 5.48
C HIS A 120 0.00 2.15 5.61
N THR A 121 -0.32 1.29 6.57
CA THR A 121 -1.72 0.92 6.86
C THR A 121 -2.50 2.10 7.41
N THR A 122 -1.85 2.94 8.21
CA THR A 122 -2.44 4.21 8.67
C THR A 122 -2.68 5.16 7.50
N ALA A 123 -1.75 5.28 6.55
CA ALA A 123 -1.94 6.04 5.33
C ALA A 123 -3.08 5.47 4.46
N ARG A 124 -3.20 4.14 4.37
CA ARG A 124 -4.31 3.47 3.69
C ARG A 124 -5.66 3.87 4.27
N ARG A 125 -5.82 3.84 5.61
CA ARG A 125 -7.05 4.27 6.31
C ARG A 125 -7.40 5.76 6.10
N ARG A 126 -6.47 6.54 5.57
CA ARG A 126 -6.66 7.96 5.25
C ARG A 126 -7.02 8.23 3.79
N GLY A 127 -7.14 7.18 2.98
CA GLY A 127 -7.54 7.28 1.56
C GLY A 127 -6.38 7.35 0.58
N TYR A 128 -5.15 6.98 0.97
CA TYR A 128 -3.98 6.91 0.06
C TYR A 128 -3.74 5.47 -0.45
N LEU A 129 -4.73 4.89 -1.14
CA LEU A 129 -4.71 3.49 -1.57
C LEU A 129 -3.77 3.25 -2.75
N GLN A 130 -3.71 4.17 -3.72
CA GLN A 130 -2.82 4.05 -4.87
C GLN A 130 -1.34 4.08 -4.45
N PHE A 131 -1.01 4.98 -3.53
CA PHE A 131 0.33 5.05 -2.94
C PHE A 131 0.67 3.78 -2.15
N TYR A 132 -0.30 3.22 -1.40
CA TYR A 132 -0.10 1.97 -0.67
C TYR A 132 0.21 0.80 -1.62
N ARG A 133 -0.58 0.62 -2.70
CA ARG A 133 -0.40 -0.45 -3.70
C ARG A 133 0.94 -0.33 -4.42
N ALA A 134 1.29 0.88 -4.89
CA ALA A 134 2.54 1.12 -5.61
C ALA A 134 3.81 0.83 -4.78
N ASN A 135 3.70 0.86 -3.46
CA ASN A 135 4.83 0.64 -2.54
C ASN A 135 4.73 -0.67 -1.75
N GLN A 136 3.78 -1.56 -2.05
CA GLN A 136 3.59 -2.79 -1.29
C GLN A 136 4.79 -3.73 -1.39
N ASP A 137 5.31 -3.94 -2.60
CA ASP A 137 6.42 -4.88 -2.83
C ASP A 137 7.76 -4.31 -2.33
N LEU A 138 7.93 -2.99 -2.40
CA LEU A 138 9.16 -2.32 -1.99
C LEU A 138 9.43 -2.40 -0.47
N LYS A 139 8.39 -2.59 0.34
CA LYS A 139 8.49 -2.69 1.80
C LYS A 139 9.12 -4.00 2.28
N ARG A 140 8.88 -5.09 1.55
CA ARG A 140 9.31 -6.45 1.92
C ARG A 140 10.72 -6.78 1.44
N LEU A 141 11.21 -6.05 0.43
CA LEU A 141 12.51 -6.29 -0.19
C LEU A 141 13.69 -6.29 0.82
N PRO A 142 13.82 -5.31 1.73
CA PRO A 142 14.93 -5.30 2.69
C PRO A 142 14.98 -6.55 3.57
N LEU A 143 13.86 -6.97 4.15
CA LEU A 143 13.83 -8.17 5.00
C LEU A 143 14.13 -9.44 4.20
N PHE A 144 13.63 -9.53 2.96
CA PHE A 144 13.94 -10.65 2.08
C PHE A 144 15.44 -10.72 1.75
N ILE A 145 16.07 -9.58 1.41
CA ILE A 145 17.51 -9.48 1.15
C ILE A 145 18.32 -9.94 2.37
N HIS A 146 18.00 -9.42 3.55
CA HIS A 146 18.70 -9.78 4.79
C HIS A 146 18.50 -11.26 5.18
N SER A 147 17.33 -11.82 4.91
CA SER A 147 17.02 -13.23 5.20
C SER A 147 17.72 -14.16 4.20
N ALA A 148 17.78 -13.79 2.93
CA ALA A 148 18.56 -14.50 1.92
C ALA A 148 20.06 -14.44 2.24
N GLY A 149 20.57 -13.29 2.68
CA GLY A 149 21.95 -13.14 3.14
C GLY A 149 22.25 -14.00 4.37
N ASN A 150 21.32 -14.11 5.35
CA ASN A 150 21.46 -15.04 6.48
C ASN A 150 21.58 -16.50 6.01
N ALA A 151 20.73 -16.92 5.06
CA ALA A 151 20.82 -18.26 4.49
C ALA A 151 22.17 -18.51 3.79
N ALA A 152 22.65 -17.53 3.02
CA ALA A 152 23.96 -17.60 2.36
C ALA A 152 25.12 -17.67 3.38
N LEU A 153 25.06 -16.92 4.47
CA LEU A 153 26.04 -16.98 5.56
C LEU A 153 26.07 -18.37 6.20
N LEU A 154 24.92 -18.98 6.47
CA LEU A 154 24.84 -20.32 7.03
C LEU A 154 25.45 -21.38 6.11
N VAL A 155 25.27 -21.24 4.78
CA VAL A 155 25.89 -22.12 3.78
C VAL A 155 27.42 -21.99 3.79
N VAL A 156 27.96 -20.79 4.02
CA VAL A 156 29.41 -20.55 4.06
C VAL A 156 30.03 -21.01 5.38
N ILE A 157 29.36 -20.78 6.50
CA ILE A 157 29.87 -21.07 7.85
C ILE A 157 29.70 -22.54 8.22
N GLY A 158 28.59 -23.19 7.83
CA GLY A 158 28.30 -24.57 8.16
C GLY A 158 29.44 -25.57 7.87
N PRO A 159 30.02 -25.58 6.66
CA PRO A 159 31.12 -26.48 6.33
C PRO A 159 32.50 -25.95 6.77
N ALA A 160 32.62 -24.71 7.25
CA ALA A 160 33.91 -24.08 7.55
C ALA A 160 34.81 -24.87 8.54
N PRO A 161 34.28 -25.54 9.60
CA PRO A 161 35.10 -26.34 10.51
C PRO A 161 35.68 -27.62 9.89
N LEU A 162 35.09 -28.10 8.80
CA LEU A 162 35.47 -29.36 8.13
C LEU A 162 36.49 -29.16 7.00
N LEU A 163 36.88 -27.90 6.73
CA LEU A 163 37.65 -27.51 5.56
C LEU A 163 39.08 -27.10 5.93
N ASP A 164 40.03 -27.37 5.03
CA ASP A 164 41.44 -27.02 5.21
C ASP A 164 41.67 -25.51 5.38
N LYS A 165 42.79 -25.13 6.02
CA LYS A 165 43.18 -23.72 6.27
C LYS A 165 43.11 -22.82 5.02
N LYS A 166 43.47 -23.35 3.84
CA LYS A 166 43.41 -22.59 2.57
C LYS A 166 41.97 -22.24 2.18
N VAL A 167 41.03 -23.15 2.44
CA VAL A 167 39.61 -22.96 2.16
C VAL A 167 38.94 -22.07 3.23
N LYS A 168 39.46 -22.06 4.46
CA LYS A 168 39.04 -21.12 5.52
C LYS A 168 39.23 -19.66 5.10
N ASN A 169 40.38 -19.31 4.49
CA ASN A 169 40.61 -17.95 4.00
C ASN A 169 39.61 -17.57 2.90
N LEU A 170 39.30 -18.51 1.99
CA LEU A 170 38.26 -18.32 0.98
C LEU A 170 36.88 -18.08 1.60
N SER A 171 36.51 -18.85 2.64
CA SER A 171 35.25 -18.68 3.38
C SER A 171 35.11 -17.28 3.98
N VAL A 172 36.21 -16.71 4.53
CA VAL A 172 36.23 -15.33 5.03
C VAL A 172 35.93 -14.31 3.92
N TYR A 173 36.58 -14.43 2.76
CA TYR A 173 36.30 -13.53 1.63
C TYR A 173 34.87 -13.66 1.10
N LEU A 174 34.33 -14.87 1.05
CA LEU A 174 32.94 -15.12 0.67
C LEU A 174 31.96 -14.49 1.67
N LEU A 175 32.22 -14.64 2.97
CA LEU A 175 31.43 -14.03 4.03
C LEU A 175 31.42 -12.50 3.91
N LEU A 176 32.60 -11.89 3.70
CA LEU A 176 32.72 -10.44 3.51
C LEU A 176 31.99 -9.97 2.24
N CYS A 177 32.11 -10.74 1.15
CA CYS A 177 31.42 -10.47 -0.11
C CYS A 177 29.89 -10.47 0.08
N ILE A 178 29.35 -11.47 0.79
CA ILE A 178 27.92 -11.57 1.10
C ILE A 178 27.45 -10.34 1.90
N ILE A 179 28.18 -9.94 2.94
CA ILE A 179 27.83 -8.78 3.77
C ILE A 179 27.87 -7.48 2.94
N CYS A 180 28.88 -7.30 2.10
CA CYS A 180 28.99 -6.11 1.23
C CYS A 180 27.88 -6.07 0.17
N LEU A 181 27.54 -7.20 -0.43
CA LEU A 181 26.43 -7.29 -1.38
C LEU A 181 25.09 -7.02 -0.70
N GLU A 182 24.88 -7.54 0.51
CA GLU A 182 23.68 -7.27 1.31
C GLU A 182 23.52 -5.77 1.57
N LEU A 183 24.61 -5.07 1.93
CA LEU A 183 24.61 -3.62 2.08
C LEU A 183 24.24 -2.91 0.77
N LEU A 184 24.85 -3.31 -0.35
CA LEU A 184 24.61 -2.68 -1.64
C LEU A 184 23.14 -2.82 -2.07
N PHE A 185 22.58 -4.03 -2.04
CA PHE A 185 21.18 -4.26 -2.39
C PHE A 185 20.22 -3.54 -1.44
N THR A 186 20.50 -3.58 -0.14
CA THR A 186 19.67 -2.91 0.87
C THR A 186 19.71 -1.39 0.71
N LEU A 187 20.88 -0.82 0.45
CA LEU A 187 21.06 0.62 0.24
C LEU A 187 20.28 1.10 -0.98
N ILE A 188 20.37 0.39 -2.11
CA ILE A 188 19.59 0.69 -3.32
C ILE A 188 18.08 0.68 -3.00
N CYS A 189 17.60 -0.35 -2.32
CA CYS A 189 16.18 -0.46 -1.95
C CYS A 189 15.74 0.71 -1.05
N LEU A 190 16.53 1.06 -0.04
CA LEU A 190 16.22 2.14 0.90
C LEU A 190 16.28 3.52 0.24
N ILE A 191 17.19 3.75 -0.71
CA ILE A 191 17.25 5.00 -1.49
C ILE A 191 15.98 5.13 -2.34
N VAL A 192 15.61 4.10 -3.10
CA VAL A 192 14.39 4.12 -3.94
C VAL A 192 13.16 4.38 -3.08
N TYR A 193 13.05 3.70 -1.92
CA TYR A 193 11.97 3.94 -0.96
C TYR A 193 11.95 5.38 -0.46
N THR A 194 13.11 5.91 -0.05
CA THR A 194 13.23 7.28 0.46
C THR A 194 12.85 8.32 -0.59
N VAL A 195 13.28 8.15 -1.84
CA VAL A 195 12.90 9.04 -2.96
C VAL A 195 11.39 9.02 -3.18
N ARG A 196 10.76 7.85 -3.15
CA ARG A 196 9.30 7.74 -3.30
C ARG A 196 8.54 8.42 -2.16
N VAL A 197 8.98 8.22 -0.91
CA VAL A 197 8.39 8.88 0.26
C VAL A 197 8.65 10.39 0.24
N ALA A 198 9.84 10.84 -0.16
CA ALA A 198 10.16 12.26 -0.27
C ALA A 198 9.32 12.95 -1.35
N ARG A 199 9.14 12.30 -2.50
CA ARG A 199 8.26 12.80 -3.57
C ARG A 199 6.81 12.91 -3.09
N PHE A 200 6.30 11.89 -2.41
CA PHE A 200 4.96 11.91 -1.82
C PHE A 200 4.81 13.03 -0.78
N ASN A 201 5.77 13.17 0.15
CA ASN A 201 5.79 14.22 1.17
C ASN A 201 5.90 15.64 0.59
N SER A 202 6.59 15.79 -0.55
CA SER A 202 6.77 17.07 -1.25
C SER A 202 5.50 17.47 -2.01
N GLN A 203 4.86 16.52 -2.68
CA GLN A 203 3.67 16.75 -3.50
C GLN A 203 2.41 17.06 -2.68
N ARG A 204 2.39 16.72 -1.38
CA ARG A 204 1.23 16.90 -0.48
C ARG A 204 -0.10 16.50 -1.15
N PRO A 205 -0.19 15.30 -1.76
CA PRO A 205 -1.39 14.90 -2.48
C PRO A 205 -2.60 14.88 -1.53
N GLY A 206 -3.77 15.23 -2.04
CA GLY A 206 -5.03 15.02 -1.34
C GLY A 206 -5.34 13.52 -1.22
N PRO A 207 -6.32 13.13 -0.38
CA PRO A 207 -6.84 11.75 -0.36
C PRO A 207 -7.34 11.35 -1.75
N ASP A 208 -7.12 10.09 -2.17
CA ASP A 208 -7.43 9.61 -3.54
C ASP A 208 -8.93 9.82 -3.90
N ILE A 209 -9.83 9.78 -2.91
CA ILE A 209 -11.28 10.03 -3.06
C ILE A 209 -11.58 11.47 -3.50
N ASN A 210 -10.84 12.47 -3.02
CA ASN A 210 -11.07 13.87 -3.37
C ASN A 210 -10.62 14.19 -4.80
N GLU A 211 -9.64 13.48 -5.36
CA GLU A 211 -9.23 13.66 -6.77
C GLU A 211 -10.25 13.02 -7.72
N GLU A 212 -10.76 11.83 -7.37
CA GLU A 212 -11.81 11.16 -8.13
C GLU A 212 -13.10 11.98 -8.13
N GLU A 213 -13.54 12.46 -6.96
CA GLU A 213 -14.71 13.33 -6.83
C GLU A 213 -14.56 14.63 -7.65
N LYS A 214 -13.39 15.27 -7.62
CA LYS A 214 -13.14 16.49 -8.43
C LYS A 214 -13.20 16.21 -9.94
N SER A 215 -12.71 15.05 -10.38
CA SER A 215 -12.78 14.65 -11.78
C SER A 215 -14.21 14.36 -12.24
N HIS A 216 -15.01 13.71 -11.39
CA HIS A 216 -16.43 13.43 -11.65
C HIS A 216 -17.29 14.70 -11.56
N ALA A 217 -17.01 15.61 -10.61
CA ALA A 217 -17.69 16.90 -10.51
C ALA A 217 -17.45 17.77 -11.76
N TYR A 218 -16.22 17.79 -12.29
CA TYR A 218 -15.93 18.47 -13.56
C TYR A 218 -16.67 17.84 -14.75
N SER A 219 -16.78 16.52 -14.78
CA SER A 219 -17.53 15.81 -15.83
C SER A 219 -19.05 16.07 -15.74
N ASN A 220 -19.62 16.11 -14.54
CA ASN A 220 -21.04 16.40 -14.35
C ASN A 220 -21.39 17.86 -14.66
N ASN A 221 -20.50 18.81 -14.35
CA ASN A 221 -20.68 20.22 -14.71
C ASN A 221 -20.64 20.46 -16.23
N ILE A 222 -19.98 19.60 -17.00
CA ILE A 222 -19.95 19.67 -18.47
C ILE A 222 -21.21 19.07 -19.11
N SER A 223 -21.89 18.13 -18.43
CA SER A 223 -23.11 17.48 -18.92
C SER A 223 -24.43 18.07 -18.40
N GLY A 224 -24.40 19.15 -17.59
CA GLY A 224 -25.61 19.90 -17.23
C GLY A 224 -26.63 19.14 -16.37
N THR A 225 -26.29 17.96 -15.84
CA THR A 225 -27.14 17.17 -14.94
C THR A 225 -26.61 17.28 -13.52
N HIS A 226 -27.22 18.15 -12.72
CA HIS A 226 -27.09 18.17 -11.26
C HIS A 226 -27.66 16.87 -10.67
N ALA A 227 -26.87 15.81 -10.67
CA ALA A 227 -27.13 14.63 -9.85
C ALA A 227 -26.45 14.84 -8.50
N HIS A 228 -27.23 15.26 -7.51
CA HIS A 228 -26.82 15.31 -6.11
C HIS A 228 -26.63 13.88 -5.61
N THR A 229 -25.38 13.39 -5.59
CA THR A 229 -25.07 12.07 -5.05
C THR A 229 -24.87 12.19 -3.54
N GLU A 230 -25.96 12.25 -2.77
CA GLU A 230 -25.92 12.02 -1.33
C GLU A 230 -25.68 10.53 -1.05
N THR A 231 -24.44 10.14 -0.78
CA THR A 231 -24.14 8.83 -0.18
C THR A 231 -24.08 8.96 1.33
N GLY A 232 -25.16 8.52 1.99
CA GLY A 232 -25.29 8.51 3.45
C GLY A 232 -24.27 7.58 4.13
N PHE A 233 -23.72 8.08 5.24
CA PHE A 233 -22.84 7.36 6.16
C PHE A 233 -23.53 6.09 6.70
N ARG A 234 -23.00 4.91 6.37
CA ARG A 234 -23.36 3.63 7.02
C ARG A 234 -22.11 2.83 7.36
N ASP A 235 -22.15 2.28 8.56
CA ASP A 235 -21.05 1.74 9.35
C ASP A 235 -20.17 0.70 8.61
N GLY A 236 -18.86 0.82 8.82
CA GLY A 236 -17.81 0.37 7.90
C GLY A 236 -17.36 -1.09 8.00
N SER A 237 -18.24 -2.06 8.28
CA SER A 237 -17.81 -3.47 8.36
C SER A 237 -18.43 -4.41 7.32
N SER A 238 -19.54 -4.04 6.67
CA SER A 238 -20.16 -4.87 5.61
C SER A 238 -20.08 -4.25 4.22
N LEU A 239 -19.73 -2.97 4.09
CA LEU A 239 -19.70 -2.29 2.80
C LEU A 239 -18.41 -2.58 2.02
N GLU A 240 -17.28 -2.84 2.70
CA GLU A 240 -16.00 -3.16 2.04
C GLU A 240 -16.03 -4.53 1.34
N GLU A 241 -16.69 -5.53 1.94
CA GLU A 241 -16.92 -6.85 1.31
C GLU A 241 -17.98 -6.78 0.20
N VAL A 242 -19.01 -5.93 0.36
CA VAL A 242 -20.05 -5.74 -0.67
C VAL A 242 -19.53 -4.92 -1.85
N VAL A 243 -18.64 -3.95 -1.64
CA VAL A 243 -18.00 -3.16 -2.70
C VAL A 243 -17.00 -4.00 -3.49
N GLU A 244 -16.23 -4.86 -2.83
CA GLU A 244 -15.34 -5.82 -3.52
C GLU A 244 -16.17 -6.79 -4.40
N LYS A 245 -17.27 -7.34 -3.86
CA LYS A 245 -18.18 -8.19 -4.65
C LYS A 245 -18.92 -7.46 -5.78
N GLN A 246 -19.25 -6.17 -5.60
CA GLN A 246 -19.89 -5.39 -6.66
C GLN A 246 -18.92 -4.97 -7.75
N ALA A 247 -17.65 -4.71 -7.42
CA ALA A 247 -16.62 -4.40 -8.42
C ALA A 247 -16.36 -5.60 -9.34
N ASP A 248 -16.23 -6.82 -8.77
CA ASP A 248 -16.07 -8.05 -9.54
C ASP A 248 -17.29 -8.33 -10.44
N LEU A 249 -18.50 -8.06 -9.94
CA LEU A 249 -19.72 -8.25 -10.71
C LEU A 249 -19.83 -7.25 -11.87
N ILE A 250 -19.43 -5.99 -11.67
CA ILE A 250 -19.40 -4.97 -12.73
C ILE A 250 -18.38 -5.35 -13.80
N GLU A 251 -17.19 -5.79 -13.41
CA GLU A 251 -16.15 -6.22 -14.36
C GLU A 251 -16.60 -7.46 -15.15
N TYR A 252 -17.22 -8.45 -14.48
CA TYR A 252 -17.82 -9.61 -15.11
C TYR A 252 -18.94 -9.22 -16.10
N LEU A 253 -19.87 -8.35 -15.70
CA LEU A 253 -20.98 -7.89 -16.56
C LEU A 253 -20.48 -7.09 -17.76
N LYS A 254 -19.43 -6.30 -17.59
CA LYS A 254 -18.79 -5.54 -18.68
C LYS A 254 -18.13 -6.49 -19.67
N GLN A 255 -17.38 -7.47 -19.19
CA GLN A 255 -16.75 -8.49 -20.02
C GLN A 255 -17.81 -9.32 -20.76
N HIS A 256 -18.90 -9.71 -20.09
CA HIS A 256 -20.00 -10.45 -20.69
C HIS A 256 -20.71 -9.63 -21.79
N ASN A 257 -21.01 -8.35 -21.55
CA ASN A 257 -21.60 -7.47 -22.57
C ASN A 257 -20.69 -7.30 -23.78
N THR A 258 -19.38 -7.10 -23.61
CA THR A 258 -18.47 -6.98 -24.75
C THR A 258 -18.42 -8.25 -25.60
N LEU A 259 -18.51 -9.42 -24.96
CA LEU A 259 -18.53 -10.72 -25.63
C LEU A 259 -19.85 -10.92 -26.38
N LEU A 260 -20.97 -10.54 -25.76
CA LEU A 260 -22.29 -10.58 -26.39
C LEU A 260 -22.37 -9.62 -27.60
N SER A 261 -21.88 -8.39 -27.46
CA SER A 261 -21.80 -7.42 -28.56
C SER A 261 -20.93 -7.94 -29.71
N ARG A 262 -19.79 -8.61 -29.41
CA ARG A 262 -18.96 -9.25 -30.44
C ARG A 262 -19.69 -10.38 -31.16
N ARG A 263 -20.46 -11.20 -30.44
CA ARG A 263 -21.26 -12.27 -31.05
C ARG A 263 -22.35 -11.72 -31.95
N ILE A 264 -23.09 -10.70 -31.48
CA ILE A 264 -24.12 -10.04 -32.29
C ILE A 264 -23.50 -9.47 -33.57
N LEU A 265 -22.39 -8.73 -33.46
CA LEU A 265 -21.68 -8.18 -34.62
C LEU A 265 -21.22 -9.28 -35.59
N SER A 266 -20.74 -10.42 -35.08
CA SER A 266 -20.33 -11.54 -35.93
C SER A 266 -21.51 -12.16 -36.68
N LEU A 267 -22.67 -12.33 -36.01
CA LEU A 267 -23.89 -12.87 -36.62
C LEU A 267 -24.50 -11.89 -37.62
N THR A 268 -24.56 -10.60 -37.30
CA THR A 268 -25.00 -9.56 -38.23
C THR A 268 -24.07 -9.45 -39.44
N SER A 269 -22.75 -9.61 -39.25
CA SER A 269 -21.80 -9.60 -40.37
C SER A 269 -21.91 -10.82 -41.31
N GLN A 270 -22.33 -11.98 -40.77
CA GLN A 270 -22.64 -13.17 -41.58
C GLN A 270 -23.94 -12.98 -42.34
N GLN A 271 -24.98 -12.45 -41.69
CA GLN A 271 -26.28 -12.20 -42.33
C GLN A 271 -26.29 -11.06 -43.36
N ILE A 272 -25.29 -10.17 -43.34
CA ILE A 272 -25.08 -9.15 -44.40
C ILE A 272 -24.34 -9.74 -45.62
N ARG A 273 -23.73 -10.92 -45.50
CA ARG A 273 -22.94 -11.57 -46.57
C ARG A 273 -23.74 -12.58 -47.40
N ASP A 274 -24.91 -12.98 -46.92
CA ASP A 274 -25.91 -13.79 -47.64
C ASP A 274 -27.01 -12.89 -48.21
#